data_AF-A0A1F8LMI4-F1
#
_entry.id   AF-A0A1F8LMI4-F1
#
_cell.length_a   1.000
_cell.length_b   1.000
_cell.length_c   1.000
_cell.angle_alpha   90.00
_cell.angle_beta   90.00
_cell.angle_gamma   90.00
#
_symmetry.space_group_name_H-M   'P 1'
#
loop_
_entity.id
_entity.type
_entity.pdbx_description
1 polymer ?
#
loop_
_entity_poly.entity_id
_entity_poly.type
_entity_poly.pdbx_seq_one_letter_code
_entity_poly.pdbx_strand_id
1 'polypeptide(L)'
;MRILVDEDLASHDLLELLLSRLGAERVVEPDRGTSDATTWARAQDGGLTILTGNARDFLDLARSTDGHAGLLLVVRFNDPTRDLRAVDIAARVARIDALYPEGVRNLVLIVNGFEPIESGGR
;
A
#
# COMPACT_ATOMS: atom_id res chain seq x y z
N MET A 1 -9.74 -5.54 -2.58
CA MET A 1 -8.30 -5.75 -2.85
C MET A 1 -7.67 -6.47 -1.67
N ARG A 2 -6.61 -7.26 -1.88
CA ARG A 2 -5.76 -7.80 -0.80
C ARG A 2 -4.40 -7.11 -0.86
N ILE A 3 -3.90 -6.69 0.30
CA ILE A 3 -2.74 -5.81 0.41
C ILE A 3 -1.68 -6.49 1.24
N LEU A 4 -0.46 -6.57 0.71
CA LEU A 4 0.73 -6.89 1.48
C LEU A 4 1.42 -5.58 1.87
N VAL A 5 1.59 -5.35 3.17
CA VAL A 5 2.29 -4.16 3.68
C VAL A 5 3.77 -4.48 3.73
N ASP A 6 4.60 -3.62 3.14
CA ASP A 6 6.05 -3.75 3.17
C ASP A 6 6.61 -3.42 4.57
N GLU A 7 7.76 -4.01 4.92
CA GLU A 7 8.37 -3.88 6.25
C GLU A 7 8.67 -2.41 6.60
N ASP A 8 9.02 -1.60 5.59
CA ASP A 8 9.35 -0.19 5.74
C ASP A 8 8.18 0.66 6.27
N LEU A 9 6.94 0.24 6.01
CA LEU A 9 5.70 0.92 6.40
C LEU A 9 4.96 0.22 7.53
N ALA A 10 5.32 -1.02 7.88
CA ALA A 10 4.60 -1.87 8.82
C ALA A 10 4.77 -1.48 10.29
N SER A 11 4.52 -0.20 10.61
CA SER A 11 4.31 0.23 11.99
C SER A 11 3.04 -0.40 12.56
N HIS A 12 3.05 -0.63 13.87
CA HIS A 12 1.90 -1.18 14.59
C HIS A 12 0.63 -0.36 14.32
N ASP A 13 0.72 0.97 14.46
CA ASP A 13 -0.39 1.89 14.21
C ASP A 13 -0.97 1.75 12.80
N LEU A 14 -0.11 1.67 11.77
CA LEU A 14 -0.61 1.56 10.40
C LEU A 14 -1.34 0.23 10.18
N LEU A 15 -0.77 -0.88 10.68
CA LEU A 15 -1.39 -2.19 10.55
C LEU A 15 -2.75 -2.23 11.25
N GLU A 16 -2.86 -1.75 12.49
CA GLU A 16 -4.15 -1.68 13.20
C GLU A 16 -5.19 -0.84 12.45
N LEU A 17 -4.77 0.32 11.91
CA LEU A 17 -5.65 1.20 11.16
C LEU A 17 -6.12 0.60 9.83
N LEU A 18 -5.25 -0.14 9.14
CA LEU A 18 -5.60 -0.87 7.91
C LEU A 18 -6.53 -2.05 8.21
N LEU A 19 -6.22 -2.85 9.23
CA LEU A 19 -7.06 -3.97 9.68
C LEU A 19 -8.46 -3.49 10.05
N SER A 20 -8.56 -2.39 10.81
CA SER A 20 -9.84 -1.80 11.20
C SER A 20 -10.67 -1.30 10.01
N ARG A 21 -10.04 -0.87 8.91
CA ARG A 21 -10.73 -0.30 7.74
C ARG A 21 -11.07 -1.31 6.66
N LEU A 22 -10.19 -2.30 6.45
CA LEU A 22 -10.28 -3.23 5.34
C LEU A 22 -10.69 -4.65 5.76
N GLY A 23 -10.49 -5.02 7.03
CA GLY A 23 -10.67 -6.38 7.51
C GLY A 23 -9.39 -7.21 7.47
N ALA A 24 -9.30 -8.20 8.37
CA ALA A 24 -8.12 -9.05 8.55
C ALA A 24 -7.85 -9.99 7.35
N GLU A 25 -8.87 -10.30 6.57
CA GLU A 25 -8.74 -11.11 5.36
C GLU A 25 -8.08 -10.36 4.19
N ARG A 26 -8.09 -9.02 4.26
CA ARG A 26 -7.55 -8.14 3.21
C ARG A 26 -6.15 -7.65 3.47
N VAL A 27 -5.70 -7.60 4.72
CA VAL A 27 -4.38 -7.09 5.10
C VAL A 27 -3.45 -8.27 5.39
N VAL A 28 -2.33 -8.31 4.70
CA VAL A 28 -1.26 -9.29 4.88
C VAL A 28 -0.06 -8.57 5.44
N GLU A 29 0.39 -9.02 6.61
CA GLU A 29 1.58 -8.49 7.28
C GLU A 29 2.87 -8.91 6.54
N PRO A 30 3.93 -8.08 6.62
CA PRO A 30 5.23 -8.41 6.03
C PRO A 30 5.90 -9.58 6.76
N ASP A 31 6.75 -10.30 6.03
CA ASP A 31 7.75 -11.15 6.65
C ASP A 31 8.97 -10.31 7.02
N ARG A 32 9.32 -10.27 8.31
CA ARG A 32 10.44 -9.46 8.79
C ARG A 32 11.78 -9.96 8.25
N GLY A 33 12.66 -9.03 7.89
CA GLY A 33 14.02 -9.34 7.43
C GLY A 33 14.07 -10.03 6.06
N THR A 34 13.00 -9.92 5.26
CA THR A 34 12.98 -10.40 3.88
C THR A 34 13.39 -9.30 2.91
N SER A 35 13.96 -9.68 1.76
CA SER A 35 14.33 -8.72 0.72
C SER A 35 13.12 -8.26 -0.08
N ASP A 36 13.17 -7.05 -0.64
CA ASP A 36 12.13 -6.50 -1.51
C ASP A 36 11.76 -7.45 -2.67
N ALA A 37 12.74 -8.14 -3.25
CA ALA A 37 12.51 -9.14 -4.29
C ALA A 37 11.70 -10.36 -3.79
N THR A 38 11.96 -10.80 -2.56
CA THR A 38 11.22 -11.91 -1.92
C THR A 38 9.80 -11.47 -1.58
N THR A 39 9.65 -10.28 -0.99
CA THR A 39 8.37 -9.63 -0.71
C THR A 39 7.55 -9.46 -1.97
N TRP A 40 8.18 -9.00 -3.06
CA TRP A 40 7.55 -8.85 -4.37
C TRP A 40 7.05 -10.18 -4.92
N ALA A 41 7.91 -11.21 -4.96
CA ALA A 41 7.54 -12.53 -5.45
C ALA A 41 6.35 -13.11 -4.67
N ARG A 42 6.39 -13.05 -3.33
CA ARG A 42 5.29 -13.49 -2.47
C ARG A 42 3.99 -12.75 -2.80
N ALA A 43 4.06 -11.44 -3.00
CA ALA A 43 2.89 -10.65 -3.35
C ALA A 43 2.32 -11.06 -4.72
N GLN A 44 3.17 -11.26 -5.73
CA GLN A 44 2.73 -11.65 -7.07
C GLN A 44 2.09 -13.05 -7.08
N ASP A 45 2.70 -14.02 -6.40
CA ASP A 45 2.17 -15.39 -6.29
C ASP A 45 0.79 -15.42 -5.60
N GLY A 46 0.58 -14.52 -4.64
CA GLY A 46 -0.67 -14.40 -3.89
C GLY A 46 -1.73 -13.48 -4.52
N GLY A 47 -1.42 -12.83 -5.66
CA GLY A 47 -2.27 -11.79 -6.24
C GLY A 47 -2.48 -10.60 -5.32
N LEU A 48 -1.47 -10.23 -4.52
CA LEU A 48 -1.52 -9.18 -3.51
C LEU A 48 -0.95 -7.88 -4.07
N THR A 49 -1.66 -6.78 -3.86
CA THR A 49 -1.14 -5.44 -4.12
C THR A 49 -0.16 -5.06 -3.00
N ILE A 50 1.02 -4.54 -3.35
CA ILE A 50 2.02 -4.11 -2.35
C ILE A 50 1.75 -2.66 -1.92
N LEU A 51 1.86 -2.39 -0.62
CA LEU A 51 1.92 -1.04 -0.06
C LEU A 51 3.32 -0.80 0.52
N THR A 52 4.08 0.13 -0.06
CA THR A 52 5.48 0.40 0.33
C THR A 52 5.80 1.90 0.31
N GLY A 53 6.73 2.31 1.16
CA GLY A 53 7.40 3.60 1.09
C GLY A 53 8.74 3.55 0.34
N ASN A 54 9.27 2.35 0.05
CA ASN A 54 10.46 2.15 -0.77
C ASN A 54 10.13 2.23 -2.26
N ALA A 55 9.85 3.44 -2.74
CA ALA A 55 9.37 3.67 -4.10
C ALA A 55 10.36 3.20 -5.18
N ARG A 56 11.66 3.34 -4.97
CA ARG A 56 12.65 3.06 -6.02
C ARG A 56 12.71 1.58 -6.36
N ASP A 57 12.96 0.75 -5.36
CA ASP A 57 13.25 -0.68 -5.57
C ASP A 57 12.00 -1.41 -6.09
N PHE A 58 10.82 -1.09 -5.54
CA PHE A 58 9.56 -1.66 -6.00
C PHE A 58 9.10 -1.15 -7.37
N LEU A 59 9.44 0.08 -7.77
CA LEU A 59 9.20 0.56 -9.14
C LEU A 59 10.04 -0.21 -10.17
N ASP A 60 11.29 -0.50 -9.84
CA ASP A 60 12.17 -1.25 -10.73
C ASP A 60 11.70 -2.72 -10.87
N LEU A 61 11.20 -3.33 -9.78
CA LEU A 61 10.53 -4.63 -9.81
C LEU A 61 9.24 -4.62 -10.65
N ALA A 62 8.38 -3.60 -10.47
CA ALA A 62 7.15 -3.46 -11.25
C ALA A 62 7.42 -3.31 -12.76
N ARG A 63 8.47 -2.56 -13.14
CA ARG A 63 8.86 -2.35 -14.54
C ARG A 63 9.49 -3.58 -15.20
N SER A 64 10.12 -4.43 -14.42
CA SER A 64 10.80 -5.64 -14.90
C SER A 64 9.91 -6.89 -14.89
N THR A 65 8.71 -6.81 -14.31
CA THR A 65 7.75 -7.91 -14.24
C THR A 65 6.68 -7.74 -15.33
N ASP A 66 6.50 -8.76 -16.16
CA ASP A 66 5.42 -8.80 -17.16
C ASP A 66 4.06 -8.98 -16.46
N GLY A 67 3.48 -7.85 -16.08
CA GLY A 67 2.24 -7.79 -15.31
C GLY A 67 2.43 -8.10 -13.82
N HIS A 68 1.72 -7.35 -12.97
CA HIS A 68 1.82 -7.45 -11.52
C HIS A 68 0.47 -7.21 -10.85
N ALA A 69 0.28 -7.72 -9.63
CA ALA A 69 -0.92 -7.57 -8.82
C ALA A 69 -1.16 -6.12 -8.33
N GLY A 70 -0.17 -5.25 -8.54
CA GLY A 70 -0.30 -3.80 -8.35
C GLY A 70 0.59 -3.27 -7.23
N LEU A 71 0.83 -1.96 -7.26
CA LEU A 71 1.73 -1.28 -6.35
C LEU A 71 1.11 0.03 -5.86
N LEU A 72 1.07 0.21 -4.54
CA LEU A 72 0.68 1.45 -3.87
C LEU A 72 1.92 2.07 -3.25
N LEU A 73 2.28 3.26 -3.73
CA LEU A 73 3.47 3.98 -3.29
C LEU A 73 3.11 5.10 -2.33
N VAL A 74 3.73 5.07 -1.16
CA VAL A 74 3.73 6.20 -0.21
C VAL A 74 5.03 6.98 -0.42
N VAL A 75 4.91 8.18 -0.97
CA VAL A 75 6.07 9.08 -1.15
C VAL A 75 6.38 9.75 0.18
N ARG A 76 7.62 9.59 0.64
CA ARG A 76 8.18 10.31 1.79
C ARG A 76 9.15 11.39 1.29
N PHE A 77 8.95 12.62 1.74
CA PHE A 77 9.78 13.79 1.48
C PHE A 77 10.79 14.03 2.62
N ASN A 78 10.78 13.21 3.66
CA ASN A 78 11.55 13.41 4.89
C ASN A 78 11.19 14.76 5.54
N ASP A 79 9.91 15.11 5.46
CA ASP A 79 9.33 16.35 5.97
C ASP A 79 8.00 16.00 6.64
N PRO A 80 7.90 16.09 7.98
CA PRO A 80 6.70 15.68 8.71
C PRO A 80 5.46 16.52 8.38
N THR A 81 5.62 17.69 7.76
CA THR A 81 4.49 18.52 7.32
C THR A 81 3.92 18.07 5.97
N ARG A 82 4.66 17.23 5.24
CA ARG A 82 4.32 16.75 3.89
C ARG A 82 4.10 15.24 3.85
N ASP A 83 4.72 14.52 4.78
CA ASP A 83 4.64 13.08 4.87
C ASP A 83 3.30 12.65 5.46
N LEU A 84 2.72 11.61 4.86
CA LEU A 84 1.47 11.06 5.35
C LEU A 84 1.71 10.35 6.69
N ARG A 85 0.84 10.63 7.65
CA ARG A 85 0.77 9.84 8.89
C ARG A 85 0.05 8.52 8.62
N ALA A 86 0.22 7.54 9.50
CA ALA A 86 -0.42 6.24 9.39
C ALA A 86 -1.95 6.31 9.16
N VAL A 87 -2.64 7.24 9.86
CA VAL A 87 -4.07 7.48 9.70
C VAL A 87 -4.44 7.98 8.30
N ASP A 88 -3.60 8.84 7.72
CA ASP A 88 -3.81 9.39 6.39
C ASP A 88 -3.55 8.31 5.33
N ILE A 89 -2.49 7.51 5.48
CA ILE A 89 -2.20 6.36 4.60
C ILE A 89 -3.39 5.39 4.62
N ALA A 90 -3.83 4.96 5.81
CA ALA A 90 -4.90 3.97 5.93
C ALA A 90 -6.24 4.47 5.34
N ALA A 91 -6.59 5.73 5.56
CA ALA A 91 -7.80 6.33 4.98
C ALA A 91 -7.77 6.34 3.44
N ARG A 92 -6.61 6.67 2.87
CA ARG A 92 -6.43 6.77 1.42
C ARG A 92 -6.36 5.40 0.76
N VAL A 93 -5.72 4.43 1.40
CA VAL A 93 -5.74 3.03 0.97
C VAL A 93 -7.17 2.48 0.98
N ALA A 94 -7.97 2.77 2.00
CA ALA A 94 -9.39 2.39 2.03
C ALA A 94 -10.20 3.02 0.89
N ARG A 95 -9.90 4.26 0.53
CA ARG A 95 -10.50 4.90 -0.66
C ARG A 95 -10.09 4.19 -1.95
N ILE A 96 -8.82 3.86 -2.11
CA ILE A 96 -8.33 3.10 -3.27
C ILE A 96 -9.02 1.74 -3.33
N ASP A 97 -9.12 1.02 -2.23
CA ASP A 97 -9.85 -0.26 -2.17
C ASP A 97 -11.32 -0.13 -2.58
N ALA A 98 -12.00 0.96 -2.18
CA ALA A 98 -13.38 1.22 -2.58
C ALA A 98 -13.52 1.55 -4.09
N LEU A 99 -12.53 2.23 -4.68
CA LEU A 99 -12.49 2.54 -6.11
C LEU A 99 -12.07 1.34 -6.96
N TYR A 100 -11.24 0.46 -6.40
CA TYR A 100 -10.65 -0.70 -7.06
C TYR A 100 -10.86 -1.97 -6.22
N PRO A 101 -12.12 -2.42 -6.03
CA PRO A 101 -12.42 -3.53 -5.14
C PRO A 101 -11.77 -4.85 -5.57
N GLU A 102 -11.51 -5.02 -6.87
CA GLU A 102 -10.84 -6.19 -7.44
C GLU A 102 -9.30 -6.06 -7.49
N GLY A 103 -8.75 -4.94 -7.01
CA GLY A 103 -7.32 -4.64 -7.02
C GLY A 103 -6.89 -3.72 -8.17
N VAL A 104 -5.60 -3.40 -8.19
CA VAL A 104 -4.99 -2.41 -9.09
C VAL A 104 -3.96 -3.07 -10.02
N ARG A 105 -4.37 -4.18 -10.63
CA ARG A 105 -3.51 -5.03 -11.48
C ARG A 105 -2.83 -4.20 -12.58
N ASN A 106 -1.53 -4.38 -12.74
CA ASN A 106 -0.65 -3.66 -13.67
C ASN A 106 -0.64 -2.13 -13.50
N LEU A 107 -1.08 -1.64 -12.33
CA LEU A 107 -1.06 -0.22 -12.01
C LEU A 107 -0.11 0.06 -10.85
N VAL A 108 0.52 1.22 -10.93
CA VAL A 108 1.23 1.85 -9.83
C VAL A 108 0.47 3.11 -9.44
N LEU A 109 -0.04 3.16 -8.21
CA LEU A 109 -0.77 4.29 -7.68
C LEU A 109 0.02 5.00 -6.59
N ILE A 110 0.06 6.32 -6.63
CA ILE A 110 0.69 7.15 -5.60
C ILE A 110 -0.37 7.49 -4.55
N VAL A 111 -0.26 6.92 -3.35
CA VAL A 111 -1.23 7.09 -2.25
C VAL A 111 -1.36 8.56 -1.85
N ASN A 112 -0.27 9.34 -1.93
CA ASN A 112 -0.25 10.77 -1.61
C ASN A 112 -1.21 11.61 -2.48
N GLY A 113 -1.60 11.13 -3.67
CA GLY A 113 -2.54 11.84 -4.55
C GLY A 113 -4.01 11.58 -4.27
N PHE A 114 -4.34 10.59 -3.44
CA PHE A 114 -5.71 10.30 -3.07
C PHE A 114 -6.04 11.09 -1.82
N GLU A 115 -6.79 12.18 -1.91
CA GLU A 115 -7.30 12.87 -0.72
C GLU A 115 -8.51 12.11 -0.15
N PRO A 116 -8.82 12.18 1.15
CA PRO A 116 -10.13 11.78 1.65
C PRO A 116 -11.22 12.68 1.05
N ILE A 117 -12.39 12.15 0.71
CA ILE A 117 -13.55 13.02 0.48
C ILE A 117 -13.94 13.54 1.86
N GLU A 118 -13.84 14.85 2.08
CA GLU A 118 -14.51 15.45 3.23
C GLU A 118 -16.00 15.14 3.08
N SER A 119 -16.51 14.24 3.92
CA SER A 119 -17.94 14.10 4.11
C SER A 119 -18.44 15.42 4.63
N GLY A 120 -18.87 16.31 3.73
CA GLY A 120 -19.40 17.63 4.05
C GLY A 120 -20.41 17.52 5.19
N GLY A 121 -19.96 17.91 6.38
CA GLY A 121 -20.82 18.16 7.52
C GLY A 121 -21.62 19.41 7.21
N ARG A 122 -22.94 19.25 7.31
CA ARG A 122 -23.99 20.25 7.08
C ARG A 122 -23.76 21.55 7.83
#